data_AF-A0AAW2QDQ1-F1
#
_entry.id   AF-A0AAW2QDQ1-F1
#
_cell.length_a   1.000
_cell.length_b   1.000
_cell.length_c   1.000
_cell.angle_alpha   90.00
_cell.angle_beta   90.00
_cell.angle_gamma   90.00
#
_symmetry.space_group_name_H-M   'P 1'
#
loop_
_entity.id
_entity.type
_entity.pdbx_description
1 polymer ?
#
loop_
_entity_poly.entity_id
_entity_poly.type
_entity_poly.pdbx_seq_one_letter_code
_entity_poly.pdbx_strand_id
1 'polypeptide(L)'
;MATNKDELLHDFPPLLREYRDGRIERLMGLDFVPPSVDPATRVQSKDVEIAPEINLSARIFLPANADPSKKVPLLLYFHGGGFIVESAFSGVYHKHLNFLVAEANVVAVSVNYRLAPEHPLPIAFEDSWLSLKWVASQSTDAGHEKWIQDYADLGHVYLGGDSAGGTIAHNIAMRVGSEQLTGINLRGIFLNCPFFWGEDPILNAKDLIIPRSFADKLLIYACPSISDCDEPWINPAMDKKLASLGCGKVLVYVAEKDPLKDRGWYYKDSLRECGWNGDVEVVEVKEEGHVFSVFCPDVVLHDFFPLLREYKDGRVERFIGNDLVPASVDPETGVQSKDVVIAPEINLSARLYLPKNTAPGKKLPLLVYFHGGGFFVESAFSAVYQKHLNLLVAEANCVAVSVNYRLAPEHHLPAAFDDSWLTLNWVASQSTDEWIKD
;
A
#
# COMPACT_ATOMS: atom_id res chain seq x y z
N MET A 1 19.05 -41.84 21.39
CA MET A 1 17.77 -41.62 20.68
C MET A 1 18.02 -40.50 19.70
N ALA A 2 17.80 -40.72 18.40
CA ALA A 2 17.85 -39.62 17.44
C ALA A 2 16.66 -38.70 17.73
N THR A 3 16.91 -37.45 18.11
CA THR A 3 15.88 -36.43 18.24
C THR A 3 15.16 -36.30 16.90
N ASN A 4 13.83 -36.46 16.91
CA ASN A 4 13.02 -36.30 15.70
C ASN A 4 13.09 -34.82 15.29
N LYS A 5 13.80 -34.52 14.20
CA LYS A 5 14.07 -33.15 13.76
C LYS A 5 12.79 -32.39 13.35
N ASP A 6 11.71 -33.11 13.06
CA ASP A 6 10.42 -32.53 12.68
C ASP A 6 9.48 -32.32 13.87
N GLU A 7 9.94 -32.52 15.11
CA GLU A 7 9.14 -32.20 16.30
C GLU A 7 9.12 -30.67 16.53
N LEU A 8 7.91 -30.11 16.68
CA LEU A 8 7.70 -28.70 16.95
C LEU A 8 8.11 -28.34 18.39
N LEU A 9 8.90 -27.28 18.53
CA LEU A 9 9.19 -26.64 19.81
C LEU A 9 8.11 -25.59 20.13
N HIS A 10 7.75 -24.76 19.15
CA HIS A 10 6.68 -23.76 19.25
C HIS A 10 5.81 -23.79 18.00
N ASP A 11 4.50 -23.61 18.17
CA ASP A 11 3.51 -23.61 17.08
C ASP A 11 2.52 -22.46 17.30
N PHE A 12 2.56 -21.47 16.41
CA PHE A 12 1.75 -20.25 16.44
C PHE A 12 0.98 -20.08 15.13
N PRO A 13 0.07 -20.99 14.73
CA PRO A 13 -0.68 -20.81 13.49
C PRO A 13 -1.63 -19.61 13.60
N PRO A 14 -1.77 -18.78 12.55
CA PRO A 14 -1.18 -18.91 11.20
C PRO A 14 0.17 -18.18 11.03
N LEU A 15 0.85 -17.78 12.11
CA LEU A 15 2.05 -16.92 12.08
C LEU A 15 3.32 -17.70 11.75
N LEU A 16 3.75 -18.62 12.63
CA LEU A 16 5.00 -19.37 12.44
C LEU A 16 5.03 -20.69 13.20
N ARG A 17 6.03 -21.51 12.87
CA ARG A 17 6.44 -22.72 13.57
C ARG A 17 7.92 -22.69 13.85
N GLU A 18 8.32 -23.15 15.03
CA GLU A 18 9.71 -23.40 15.37
C GLU A 18 9.89 -24.88 15.70
N TYR A 19 10.93 -25.48 15.13
CA TYR A 19 11.28 -26.89 15.30
C TYR A 19 12.37 -27.06 16.36
N ARG A 20 12.44 -28.24 17.00
CA ARG A 20 13.46 -28.54 18.02
C ARG A 20 14.90 -28.43 17.54
N ASP A 21 15.13 -28.46 16.22
CA ASP A 21 16.46 -28.27 15.63
C ASP A 21 16.83 -26.79 15.41
N GLY A 22 15.98 -25.84 15.81
CA GLY A 22 16.16 -24.40 15.69
C GLY A 22 15.68 -23.80 14.37
N ARG A 23 15.13 -24.61 13.46
CA ARG A 23 14.53 -24.10 12.22
C ARG A 23 13.25 -23.33 12.55
N ILE A 24 13.07 -22.17 11.90
CA ILE A 24 11.86 -21.36 11.96
C ILE A 24 11.21 -21.36 10.58
N GLU A 25 9.93 -21.71 10.54
CA GLU A 25 9.07 -21.63 9.36
C GLU A 25 8.02 -20.54 9.61
N ARG A 26 8.18 -19.38 8.98
CA ARG A 26 7.13 -18.35 8.96
C ARG A 26 6.05 -18.78 7.95
N LEU A 27 4.79 -18.76 8.38
CA LEU A 27 3.63 -19.19 7.58
C LEU A 27 2.87 -17.99 7.00
N MET A 28 3.23 -16.78 7.41
CA MET A 28 2.62 -15.51 7.05
C MET A 28 3.71 -14.46 6.77
N GLY A 29 3.43 -13.49 5.90
CA GLY A 29 4.35 -12.40 5.55
C GLY A 29 5.57 -12.82 4.73
N LEU A 30 5.46 -13.91 3.96
CA LEU A 30 6.54 -14.41 3.10
C LEU A 30 6.56 -13.78 1.71
N ASP A 31 5.46 -13.15 1.31
CA ASP A 31 5.36 -12.50 0.01
C ASP A 31 6.18 -11.20 0.00
N PHE A 32 6.76 -10.92 -1.16
CA PHE A 32 7.53 -9.71 -1.40
C PHE A 32 6.94 -9.02 -2.62
N VAL A 33 6.54 -7.77 -2.45
CA VAL A 33 6.12 -6.91 -3.55
C VAL A 33 7.23 -5.90 -3.81
N PRO A 34 7.76 -5.77 -5.05
CA PRO A 34 8.73 -4.74 -5.36
C PRO A 34 8.11 -3.34 -5.26
N PRO A 35 8.92 -2.30 -4.97
CA PRO A 35 8.43 -0.94 -5.00
C PRO A 35 7.97 -0.60 -6.43
N SER A 36 6.83 0.07 -6.54
CA SER A 36 6.16 0.35 -7.80
C SER A 36 5.33 1.62 -7.73
N VAL A 37 4.73 2.00 -8.86
CA VAL A 37 3.62 2.95 -8.90
C VAL A 37 2.33 2.15 -8.85
N ASP A 38 1.57 2.30 -7.78
CA ASP A 38 0.31 1.60 -7.60
C ASP A 38 -0.71 2.02 -8.67
N PRO A 39 -1.33 1.08 -9.40
CA PRO A 39 -2.21 1.43 -10.52
C PRO A 39 -3.49 2.12 -10.07
N ALA A 40 -4.03 1.78 -8.89
CA ALA A 40 -5.32 2.29 -8.40
C ALA A 40 -5.16 3.67 -7.76
N THR A 41 -4.20 3.82 -6.87
CA THR A 41 -3.98 5.03 -6.06
C THR A 41 -2.95 5.98 -6.65
N ARG A 42 -2.17 5.52 -7.64
CA ARG A 42 -1.05 6.26 -8.25
C ARG A 42 0.08 6.61 -7.27
N VAL A 43 0.05 6.05 -6.06
CA VAL A 43 1.11 6.19 -5.05
C VAL A 43 2.38 5.55 -5.58
N GLN A 44 3.49 6.27 -5.45
CA GLN A 44 4.81 5.78 -5.83
C GLN A 44 5.50 5.23 -4.59
N SER A 45 6.26 4.16 -4.72
CA SER A 45 7.05 3.61 -3.62
C SER A 45 8.50 3.36 -4.00
N LYS A 46 9.38 3.36 -3.00
CA LYS A 46 10.78 2.95 -3.13
C LYS A 46 11.31 2.38 -1.81
N ASP A 47 12.27 1.48 -1.92
CA ASP A 47 12.94 0.90 -0.75
C ASP A 47 14.23 1.70 -0.44
N VAL A 48 14.52 1.86 0.84
CA VAL A 48 15.69 2.58 1.35
C VAL A 48 16.34 1.81 2.50
N GLU A 49 17.66 1.95 2.64
CA GLU A 49 18.40 1.45 3.79
C GLU A 49 18.52 2.56 4.84
N ILE A 50 18.12 2.26 6.08
CA ILE A 50 18.22 3.17 7.22
C ILE A 50 19.55 2.95 7.94
N ALA A 51 19.90 1.68 8.18
CA ALA A 51 21.13 1.25 8.84
C ALA A 51 21.59 -0.09 8.24
N PRO A 52 22.41 -0.06 7.17
CA PRO A 52 22.84 -1.25 6.43
C PRO A 52 23.56 -2.28 7.31
N GLU A 53 24.30 -1.83 8.33
CA GLU A 53 25.08 -2.66 9.25
C GLU A 53 24.25 -3.64 10.09
N ILE A 54 22.96 -3.35 10.26
CA ILE A 54 21.99 -4.21 10.94
C ILE A 54 20.85 -4.65 10.01
N ASN A 55 21.00 -4.40 8.71
CA ASN A 55 19.99 -4.69 7.69
C ASN A 55 18.62 -4.02 7.95
N LEU A 56 18.64 -2.83 8.58
CA LEU A 56 17.43 -2.06 8.83
C LEU A 56 17.09 -1.22 7.60
N SER A 57 15.88 -1.42 7.08
CA SER A 57 15.39 -0.80 5.86
C SER A 57 13.96 -0.32 6.04
N ALA A 58 13.47 0.44 5.07
CA ALA A 58 12.09 0.88 5.01
C ALA A 58 11.60 1.00 3.57
N ARG A 59 10.28 1.01 3.39
CA ARG A 59 9.64 1.44 2.15
C ARG A 59 9.05 2.82 2.33
N ILE A 60 9.41 3.75 1.46
CA ILE A 60 8.80 5.07 1.40
C ILE A 60 7.68 5.05 0.37
N PHE A 61 6.55 5.66 0.70
CA PHE A 61 5.40 5.86 -0.18
C PHE A 61 5.16 7.36 -0.35
N LEU A 62 4.98 7.78 -1.59
CA LEU A 62 4.78 9.16 -2.01
C LEU A 62 3.42 9.29 -2.70
N PRO A 63 2.54 10.20 -2.23
CA PRO A 63 1.20 10.33 -2.79
C PRO A 63 1.25 10.88 -4.22
N ALA A 64 0.24 10.55 -5.02
CA ALA A 64 0.22 10.85 -6.46
C ALA A 64 0.25 12.36 -6.79
N ASN A 65 -0.27 13.18 -5.88
CA ASN A 65 -0.35 14.65 -5.96
C ASN A 65 0.83 15.34 -5.26
N ALA A 66 1.93 14.63 -4.99
CA ALA A 66 3.10 15.21 -4.34
C ALA A 66 3.68 16.40 -5.13
N ASP A 67 3.75 17.55 -4.46
CA ASP A 67 4.22 18.82 -5.00
C ASP A 67 5.34 19.36 -4.09
N PRO A 68 6.58 19.53 -4.58
CA PRO A 68 7.69 20.04 -3.75
C PRO A 68 7.43 21.43 -3.16
N SER A 69 6.52 22.21 -3.74
CA SER A 69 6.12 23.52 -3.21
C SER A 69 5.12 23.43 -2.05
N LYS A 70 4.50 22.26 -1.85
CA LYS A 70 3.48 22.00 -0.82
C LYS A 70 3.76 20.67 -0.13
N LYS A 71 4.68 20.72 0.83
CA LYS A 71 5.00 19.57 1.67
C LYS A 71 3.77 19.07 2.43
N VAL A 72 3.64 17.76 2.51
CA VAL A 72 2.55 17.06 3.20
C VAL A 72 3.06 16.41 4.49
N PRO A 73 2.19 16.05 5.45
CA PRO A 73 2.63 15.40 6.68
C PRO A 73 3.40 14.10 6.44
N LEU A 74 4.24 13.71 7.39
CA LEU A 74 4.96 12.43 7.37
C LEU A 74 4.33 11.43 8.34
N LEU A 75 4.13 10.20 7.89
CA LEU A 75 3.75 9.06 8.70
C LEU A 75 4.90 8.06 8.79
N LEU A 76 5.42 7.80 9.98
CA LEU A 76 6.31 6.66 10.21
C LEU A 76 5.45 5.47 10.65
N TYR A 77 5.34 4.44 9.82
CA TYR A 77 4.45 3.30 10.01
C TYR A 77 5.22 2.05 10.44
N PHE A 78 4.68 1.33 11.42
CA PHE A 78 5.21 0.06 11.91
C PHE A 78 4.15 -1.02 11.67
N HIS A 79 4.53 -2.08 10.93
CA HIS A 79 3.62 -3.18 10.65
C HIS A 79 3.30 -4.01 11.91
N GLY A 80 2.18 -4.73 11.90
CA GLY A 80 1.82 -5.72 12.90
C GLY A 80 2.54 -7.06 12.71
N GLY A 81 1.90 -8.15 13.13
CA GLY A 81 2.49 -9.51 13.04
C GLY A 81 3.12 -10.03 14.33
N GLY A 82 2.68 -9.51 15.49
CA GLY A 82 3.08 -10.05 16.80
C GLY A 82 4.59 -9.98 17.10
N PHE A 83 5.31 -9.05 16.45
CA PHE A 83 6.78 -8.91 16.47
C PHE A 83 7.57 -10.06 15.81
N ILE A 84 6.90 -11.03 15.18
CA ILE A 84 7.52 -12.29 14.74
C ILE A 84 7.34 -12.59 13.24
N VAL A 85 6.37 -11.95 12.58
CA VAL A 85 6.08 -12.12 11.14
C VAL A 85 5.80 -10.78 10.46
N GLU A 86 5.52 -10.85 9.15
CA GLU A 86 5.26 -9.71 8.27
C GLU A 86 6.49 -8.83 8.00
N SER A 87 6.34 -7.91 7.07
CA SER A 87 7.40 -7.02 6.61
C SER A 87 6.79 -5.75 6.02
N ALA A 88 7.56 -4.66 6.01
CA ALA A 88 7.22 -3.46 5.22
C ALA A 88 7.11 -3.74 3.71
N PHE A 89 7.60 -4.89 3.25
CA PHE A 89 7.62 -5.29 1.84
C PHE A 89 6.55 -6.34 1.47
N SER A 90 5.74 -6.80 2.44
CA SER A 90 4.66 -7.75 2.15
C SER A 90 3.54 -7.09 1.36
N GLY A 91 2.82 -7.87 0.57
CA GLY A 91 1.74 -7.38 -0.29
C GLY A 91 0.58 -6.80 0.51
N VAL A 92 0.31 -7.34 1.70
CA VAL A 92 -0.74 -6.84 2.60
C VAL A 92 -0.40 -5.41 3.07
N TYR A 93 0.80 -5.18 3.60
CA TYR A 93 1.20 -3.84 4.04
C TYR A 93 1.46 -2.89 2.88
N HIS A 94 1.99 -3.38 1.76
CA HIS A 94 2.15 -2.58 0.55
C HIS A 94 0.80 -2.05 0.06
N LYS A 95 -0.22 -2.92 -0.04
CA LYS A 95 -1.59 -2.52 -0.41
C LYS A 95 -2.17 -1.54 0.60
N HIS A 96 -2.11 -1.87 1.90
CA HIS A 96 -2.65 -1.02 2.97
C HIS A 96 -2.07 0.40 2.91
N LEU A 97 -0.76 0.54 2.76
CA LEU A 97 -0.12 1.85 2.72
C LEU A 97 -0.32 2.62 1.42
N ASN A 98 -0.50 1.96 0.27
CA ASN A 98 -0.92 2.66 -0.95
C ASN A 98 -2.27 3.39 -0.72
N PHE A 99 -3.27 2.71 -0.16
CA PHE A 99 -4.56 3.32 0.15
C PHE A 99 -4.45 4.39 1.23
N LEU A 100 -3.77 4.08 2.34
CA LEU A 100 -3.64 5.02 3.46
C LEU A 100 -2.95 6.31 3.04
N VAL A 101 -1.87 6.22 2.24
CA VAL A 101 -1.13 7.37 1.73
C VAL A 101 -1.99 8.22 0.79
N ALA A 102 -2.77 7.58 -0.08
CA ALA A 102 -3.66 8.28 -1.00
C ALA A 102 -4.79 9.03 -0.28
N GLU A 103 -5.45 8.37 0.67
CA GLU A 103 -6.57 8.94 1.42
C GLU A 103 -6.13 10.02 2.40
N ALA A 104 -5.03 9.79 3.13
CA ALA A 104 -4.54 10.73 4.13
C ALA A 104 -3.66 11.85 3.53
N ASN A 105 -3.23 11.70 2.27
CA ASN A 105 -2.30 12.59 1.59
C ASN A 105 -1.03 12.86 2.41
N VAL A 106 -0.26 11.81 2.68
CA VAL A 106 0.95 11.84 3.52
C VAL A 106 2.14 11.18 2.82
N VAL A 107 3.37 11.58 3.16
CA VAL A 107 4.54 10.73 2.88
C VAL A 107 4.61 9.66 3.95
N ALA A 108 4.54 8.37 3.60
CA ALA A 108 4.69 7.29 4.57
C ALA A 108 6.09 6.65 4.49
N VAL A 109 6.67 6.33 5.64
CA VAL A 109 7.90 5.53 5.78
C VAL A 109 7.52 4.28 6.57
N SER A 110 7.43 3.14 5.90
CA SER A 110 7.09 1.85 6.50
C SER A 110 8.36 1.12 6.93
N VAL A 111 8.57 0.98 8.24
CA VAL A 111 9.81 0.45 8.82
C VAL A 111 9.80 -1.08 8.79
N ASN A 112 10.87 -1.68 8.25
CA ASN A 112 11.09 -3.12 8.26
C ASN A 112 11.97 -3.51 9.47
N TYR A 113 11.39 -3.42 10.67
CA TYR A 113 12.11 -3.70 11.92
C TYR A 113 12.44 -5.19 12.06
N ARG A 114 13.50 -5.52 12.80
CA ARG A 114 13.92 -6.91 12.99
C ARG A 114 12.95 -7.68 13.89
N LEU A 115 12.73 -8.95 13.55
CA LEU A 115 11.71 -9.82 14.16
C LEU A 115 12.30 -10.79 15.18
N ALA A 116 11.48 -11.13 16.17
CA ALA A 116 11.71 -12.27 17.04
C ALA A 116 11.41 -13.60 16.29
N PRO A 117 12.01 -14.73 16.73
CA PRO A 117 12.94 -14.87 17.86
C PRO A 117 14.41 -14.56 17.53
N GLU A 118 14.76 -14.35 16.26
CA GLU A 118 16.15 -14.05 15.86
C GLU A 118 16.67 -12.75 16.49
N HIS A 119 15.75 -11.79 16.66
CA HIS A 119 15.98 -10.51 17.32
C HIS A 119 14.86 -10.23 18.34
N PRO A 120 14.92 -10.81 19.54
CA PRO A 120 13.90 -10.61 20.57
C PRO A 120 13.76 -9.14 20.96
N LEU A 121 12.60 -8.78 21.54
CA LEU A 121 12.41 -7.47 22.14
C LEU A 121 13.49 -7.20 23.21
N PRO A 122 14.05 -5.97 23.28
CA PRO A 122 13.50 -4.72 22.73
C PRO A 122 14.01 -4.32 21.33
N ILE A 123 14.64 -5.19 20.55
CA ILE A 123 15.29 -4.81 19.28
C ILE A 123 14.34 -4.10 18.31
N ALA A 124 13.09 -4.53 18.17
CA ALA A 124 12.12 -3.85 17.31
C ALA A 124 11.87 -2.38 17.73
N PHE A 125 11.89 -2.07 19.03
CA PHE A 125 11.80 -0.69 19.54
C PHE A 125 13.07 0.11 19.25
N GLU A 126 14.25 -0.52 19.34
CA GLU A 126 15.52 0.13 19.01
C GLU A 126 15.61 0.48 17.52
N ASP A 127 15.21 -0.44 16.64
CA ASP A 127 15.13 -0.24 15.20
C ASP A 127 14.15 0.88 14.84
N SER A 128 13.00 0.90 15.52
CA SER A 128 11.97 1.91 15.31
C SER A 128 12.40 3.30 15.79
N TRP A 129 13.13 3.37 16.91
CA TRP A 129 13.75 4.62 17.37
C TRP A 129 14.84 5.11 16.42
N LEU A 130 15.68 4.19 15.93
CA LEU A 130 16.71 4.51 14.94
C LEU A 130 16.10 5.04 13.64
N SER A 131 14.99 4.45 13.19
CA SER A 131 14.23 4.90 12.03
C SER A 131 13.69 6.32 12.22
N LEU A 132 13.12 6.64 13.39
CA LEU A 132 12.64 7.99 13.68
C LEU A 132 13.78 9.02 13.71
N LYS A 133 14.94 8.67 14.28
CA LYS A 133 16.14 9.51 14.23
C LYS A 133 16.65 9.72 12.81
N TRP A 134 16.58 8.69 11.96
CA TRP A 134 16.92 8.79 10.54
C TRP A 134 15.96 9.71 9.79
N VAL A 135 14.64 9.66 10.08
CA VAL A 135 13.69 10.65 9.54
C VAL A 135 14.05 12.07 10.01
N ALA A 136 14.37 12.24 11.30
CA ALA A 136 14.72 13.53 11.85
C ALA A 136 16.00 14.13 11.25
N SER A 137 16.99 13.29 10.90
CA SER A 137 18.22 13.76 10.26
C SER A 137 17.99 14.35 8.87
N GLN A 138 16.86 14.04 8.21
CA GLN A 138 16.51 14.63 6.91
C GLN A 138 16.26 16.15 6.97
N SER A 139 16.02 16.70 8.17
CA SER A 139 15.96 18.15 8.42
C SER A 139 17.32 18.84 8.51
N THR A 140 18.42 18.08 8.43
CA THR A 140 19.80 18.54 8.63
C THR A 140 20.66 18.30 7.39
N ASP A 141 21.86 18.86 7.37
CA ASP A 141 22.84 18.64 6.29
C ASP A 141 23.30 17.17 6.17
N ALA A 142 23.05 16.34 7.18
CA ALA A 142 23.33 14.90 7.13
C ALA A 142 22.26 14.09 6.36
N GLY A 143 21.10 14.70 6.12
CA GLY A 143 20.00 14.10 5.37
C GLY A 143 20.33 13.94 3.89
N HIS A 144 19.91 12.82 3.31
CA HIS A 144 20.15 12.49 1.90
C HIS A 144 18.93 11.87 1.20
N GLU A 145 17.83 11.66 1.91
CA GLU A 145 16.62 11.08 1.35
C GLU A 145 15.72 12.16 0.74
N LYS A 146 15.83 12.34 -0.57
CA LYS A 146 15.13 13.36 -1.35
C LYS A 146 13.61 13.36 -1.21
N TRP A 147 12.96 12.20 -1.13
CA TRP A 147 11.50 12.18 -1.00
C TRP A 147 11.02 12.80 0.31
N ILE A 148 11.76 12.56 1.41
CA ILE A 148 11.45 13.19 2.69
C ILE A 148 11.84 14.68 2.65
N GLN A 149 13.02 15.01 2.12
CA GLN A 149 13.50 16.39 2.05
C GLN A 149 12.61 17.30 1.19
N ASP A 150 12.09 16.80 0.07
CA ASP A 150 11.38 17.61 -0.91
C ASP A 150 9.87 17.65 -0.62
N TYR A 151 9.27 16.56 -0.12
CA TYR A 151 7.81 16.42 -0.04
C TYR A 151 7.25 16.29 1.37
N ALA A 152 8.06 15.97 2.39
CA ALA A 152 7.56 15.76 3.74
C ALA A 152 7.73 17.00 4.64
N ASP A 153 6.67 17.36 5.36
CA ASP A 153 6.67 18.37 6.40
C ASP A 153 7.00 17.73 7.76
N LEU A 154 8.27 17.84 8.15
CA LEU A 154 8.77 17.34 9.43
C LEU A 154 8.24 18.14 10.64
N GLY A 155 7.54 19.26 10.42
CA GLY A 155 6.74 19.96 11.43
C GLY A 155 5.39 19.29 11.75
N HIS A 156 5.00 18.28 10.96
CA HIS A 156 3.78 17.49 11.10
C HIS A 156 4.10 15.99 10.92
N VAL A 157 4.77 15.41 11.90
CA VAL A 157 5.07 13.96 11.93
C VAL A 157 4.03 13.21 12.75
N TYR A 158 3.64 12.04 12.27
CA TYR A 158 2.77 11.09 12.95
C TYR A 158 3.44 9.72 13.03
N LEU A 159 3.20 8.99 14.11
CA LEU A 159 3.56 7.56 14.18
C LEU A 159 2.29 6.73 14.01
N GLY A 160 2.38 5.69 13.20
CA GLY A 160 1.27 4.79 12.92
C GLY A 160 1.67 3.34 13.08
N GLY A 161 0.73 2.49 13.40
CA GLY A 161 0.93 1.06 13.32
C GLY A 161 -0.28 0.29 13.78
N ASP A 162 -0.30 -0.98 13.43
CA ASP A 162 -1.36 -1.91 13.77
C ASP A 162 -0.84 -3.04 14.66
N SER A 163 -1.69 -3.58 15.54
CA SER A 163 -1.31 -4.71 16.41
C SER A 163 0.01 -4.42 17.15
N ALA A 164 1.01 -5.29 17.02
CA ALA A 164 2.38 -5.10 17.54
C ALA A 164 3.01 -3.75 17.09
N GLY A 165 2.80 -3.33 15.85
CA GLY A 165 3.25 -2.04 15.33
C GLY A 165 2.58 -0.84 16.00
N GLY A 166 1.32 -0.98 16.42
CA GLY A 166 0.64 0.01 17.26
C GLY A 166 1.31 0.14 18.64
N THR A 167 1.71 -0.99 19.23
CA THR A 167 2.51 -0.99 20.47
C THR A 167 3.86 -0.31 20.28
N ILE A 168 4.54 -0.52 19.14
CA ILE A 168 5.77 0.20 18.79
C ILE A 168 5.50 1.71 18.70
N ALA A 169 4.49 2.14 17.95
CA ALA A 169 4.16 3.55 17.76
C ALA A 169 3.94 4.27 19.10
N HIS A 170 3.20 3.65 20.03
CA HIS A 170 3.02 4.16 21.39
C HIS A 170 4.36 4.33 22.13
N ASN A 171 5.18 3.28 22.18
CA ASN A 171 6.44 3.29 22.93
C ASN A 171 7.46 4.29 22.36
N ILE A 172 7.50 4.45 21.03
CA ILE A 172 8.35 5.47 20.40
C ILE A 172 7.85 6.88 20.74
N ALA A 173 6.54 7.11 20.80
CA ALA A 173 6.00 8.40 21.23
C ALA A 173 6.28 8.70 22.72
N MET A 174 6.24 7.69 23.59
CA MET A 174 6.69 7.80 24.98
C MET A 174 8.18 8.18 25.06
N ARG A 175 9.00 7.58 24.20
CA ARG A 175 10.43 7.90 24.09
C ARG A 175 10.67 9.32 23.58
N VAL A 176 9.89 9.82 22.63
CA VAL A 176 9.96 11.24 22.19
C VAL A 176 9.70 12.19 23.35
N GLY A 177 8.71 11.90 24.20
CA GLY A 177 8.36 12.76 25.34
C GLY A 177 9.43 12.80 26.43
N SER A 178 10.24 11.74 26.54
CA SER A 178 11.30 11.63 27.56
C SER A 178 12.68 12.07 27.05
N GLU A 179 13.06 11.69 25.84
CA GLU A 179 14.39 12.00 25.27
C GLU A 179 14.43 13.30 24.47
N GLN A 180 13.29 13.83 24.02
CA GLN A 180 13.16 15.02 23.16
C GLN A 180 13.99 14.94 21.88
N LEU A 181 13.37 14.54 20.76
CA LEU A 181 14.03 14.46 19.46
C LEU A 181 13.90 15.79 18.69
N THR A 182 15.02 16.39 18.32
CA THR A 182 15.05 17.58 17.45
C THR A 182 14.93 17.18 15.96
N GLY A 183 14.53 18.12 15.10
CA GLY A 183 14.41 17.90 13.66
C GLY A 183 13.06 17.38 13.19
N ILE A 184 12.18 17.00 14.12
CA ILE A 184 10.77 16.69 13.86
C ILE A 184 9.86 17.34 14.92
N ASN A 185 8.57 17.43 14.60
CA ASN A 185 7.53 17.73 15.56
C ASN A 185 6.44 16.64 15.49
N LEU A 186 6.42 15.77 16.50
CA LEU A 186 5.47 14.68 16.61
C LEU A 186 4.09 15.23 17.03
N ARG A 187 3.15 15.27 16.09
CA ARG A 187 1.80 15.82 16.32
C ARG A 187 0.85 14.81 16.92
N GLY A 188 0.96 13.55 16.56
CA GLY A 188 0.08 12.53 17.09
C GLY A 188 0.48 11.11 16.71
N ILE A 189 -0.25 10.15 17.26
CA ILE A 189 -0.13 8.73 16.93
C ILE A 189 -1.48 8.16 16.50
N PHE A 190 -1.44 7.22 15.56
CA PHE A 190 -2.57 6.44 15.08
C PHE A 190 -2.31 4.95 15.39
N LEU A 191 -3.19 4.34 16.18
CA LEU A 191 -3.04 2.98 16.69
C LEU A 191 -4.21 2.13 16.17
N ASN A 192 -3.95 1.21 15.26
CA ASN A 192 -4.97 0.31 14.71
C ASN A 192 -4.97 -1.03 15.45
N CYS A 193 -5.96 -1.26 16.31
CA CYS A 193 -6.05 -2.49 17.11
C CYS A 193 -4.72 -2.81 17.85
N PRO A 194 -4.15 -1.86 18.63
CA PRO A 194 -2.81 -2.03 19.20
C PRO A 194 -2.74 -3.27 20.10
N PHE A 195 -1.61 -3.98 20.06
CA PHE A 195 -1.38 -5.14 20.90
C PHE A 195 -0.96 -4.73 22.30
N PHE A 196 -1.88 -4.11 23.04
CA PHE A 196 -1.74 -3.88 24.47
C PHE A 196 -2.24 -5.08 25.25
N TRP A 197 -1.55 -5.39 26.35
CA TRP A 197 -1.83 -6.56 27.18
C TRP A 197 -1.75 -6.23 28.67
N GLY A 198 -1.88 -7.24 29.52
CA GLY A 198 -1.84 -7.08 30.98
C GLY A 198 -2.22 -8.36 31.71
N GLU A 199 -1.84 -8.44 32.99
CA GLU A 199 -2.07 -9.61 33.84
C GLU A 199 -3.56 -9.77 34.20
N ASP A 200 -4.28 -8.68 34.44
CA ASP A 200 -5.71 -8.73 34.73
C ASP A 200 -6.57 -8.52 33.48
N PRO A 201 -7.57 -9.37 33.20
CA PRO A 201 -8.47 -9.17 32.07
C PRO A 201 -9.38 -7.94 32.31
N ILE A 202 -9.52 -7.07 31.30
CA ILE A 202 -10.29 -5.83 31.45
C ILE A 202 -11.80 -6.08 31.54
N LEU A 203 -12.41 -6.97 30.72
CA LEU A 203 -13.81 -7.44 30.79
C LEU A 203 -14.03 -8.60 29.78
N ASN A 204 -15.10 -9.40 29.95
CA ASN A 204 -15.64 -10.44 29.03
C ASN A 204 -14.68 -11.23 28.11
N ALA A 205 -13.50 -11.63 28.61
CA ALA A 205 -12.55 -12.48 27.91
C ALA A 205 -13.03 -13.93 27.61
N LYS A 206 -14.31 -14.25 27.84
CA LYS A 206 -14.87 -15.60 27.66
C LYS A 206 -15.20 -15.94 26.20
N ASP A 207 -15.41 -14.93 25.35
CA ASP A 207 -15.81 -15.11 23.95
C ASP A 207 -14.71 -14.71 22.94
N LEU A 208 -13.45 -14.63 23.40
CA LEU A 208 -12.33 -14.28 22.52
C LEU A 208 -12.10 -15.36 21.46
N ILE A 209 -12.01 -14.95 20.19
CA ILE A 209 -11.65 -15.83 19.07
C ILE A 209 -10.23 -16.40 19.27
N ILE A 210 -9.35 -15.65 19.93
CA ILE A 210 -7.99 -16.07 20.28
C ILE A 210 -7.91 -16.31 21.80
N PRO A 211 -7.48 -17.49 22.27
CA PRO A 211 -7.31 -17.75 23.69
C PRO A 211 -6.26 -16.82 24.31
N ARG A 212 -6.50 -16.36 25.53
CA ARG A 212 -5.53 -15.60 26.33
C ARG A 212 -4.13 -16.25 26.33
N SER A 213 -4.09 -17.58 26.47
CA SER A 213 -2.85 -18.36 26.46
C SER A 213 -2.04 -18.25 25.16
N PHE A 214 -2.67 -17.89 24.03
CA PHE A 214 -1.96 -17.65 22.78
C PHE A 214 -1.20 -16.31 22.85
N ALA A 215 -1.87 -15.24 23.30
CA ALA A 215 -1.24 -13.93 23.47
C ALA A 215 -0.12 -13.96 24.52
N ASP A 216 -0.32 -14.66 25.64
CA ASP A 216 0.73 -14.82 26.68
C ASP A 216 1.96 -15.55 26.11
N LYS A 217 1.75 -16.64 25.37
CA LYS A 217 2.86 -17.39 24.73
C LYS A 217 3.56 -16.56 23.67
N LEU A 218 2.81 -15.82 22.85
CA LEU A 218 3.36 -14.95 21.82
C LEU A 218 4.22 -13.85 22.43
N LEU A 219 3.75 -13.24 23.53
CA LEU A 219 4.47 -12.21 24.26
C LEU A 219 5.78 -12.74 24.85
N ILE A 220 5.76 -13.89 25.52
CA ILE A 220 6.97 -14.55 26.05
C ILE A 220 7.93 -14.94 24.92
N TYR A 221 7.38 -15.39 23.79
CA TYR A 221 8.18 -15.76 22.63
C TYR A 221 8.88 -14.54 21.99
N ALA A 222 8.17 -13.42 21.86
CA ALA A 222 8.74 -12.17 21.36
C ALA A 222 9.70 -11.49 22.35
N CYS A 223 9.45 -11.63 23.65
CA CYS A 223 10.27 -11.08 24.73
C CYS A 223 10.58 -12.15 25.80
N PRO A 224 11.56 -13.04 25.57
CA PRO A 224 11.90 -14.11 26.52
C PRO A 224 12.36 -13.62 27.90
N SER A 225 12.79 -12.36 27.99
CA SER A 225 13.21 -11.70 29.23
C SER A 225 12.07 -11.03 29.99
N ILE A 226 10.84 -11.05 29.47
CA ILE A 226 9.70 -10.39 30.11
C ILE A 226 9.44 -11.01 31.48
N SER A 227 9.26 -10.16 32.49
CA SER A 227 9.13 -10.62 33.88
C SER A 227 7.67 -10.84 34.29
N ASP A 228 6.78 -9.96 33.84
CA ASP A 228 5.33 -10.03 33.98
C ASP A 228 4.63 -9.42 32.75
N CYS A 229 3.31 -9.60 32.64
CA CYS A 229 2.54 -9.06 31.52
C CYS A 229 2.13 -7.58 31.70
N ASP A 230 2.51 -6.96 32.82
CA ASP A 230 2.18 -5.59 33.20
C ASP A 230 3.36 -4.62 33.01
N GLU A 231 4.44 -5.08 32.38
CA GLU A 231 5.54 -4.24 31.93
C GLU A 231 5.00 -3.01 31.15
N PRO A 232 5.44 -1.78 31.47
CA PRO A 232 4.86 -0.54 30.94
C PRO A 232 4.73 -0.47 29.42
N TRP A 233 5.65 -1.12 28.69
CA TRP A 233 5.67 -1.08 27.23
C TRP A 233 4.53 -1.88 26.58
N ILE A 234 4.01 -2.91 27.26
CA ILE A 234 2.89 -3.74 26.77
C ILE A 234 1.58 -3.37 27.46
N ASN A 235 1.63 -2.92 28.72
CA ASN A 235 0.49 -2.41 29.48
C ASN A 235 0.69 -0.91 29.80
N PRO A 236 0.35 0.01 28.89
CA PRO A 236 0.60 1.43 29.07
C PRO A 236 -0.04 2.04 30.32
N ALA A 237 -1.14 1.45 30.80
CA ALA A 237 -1.81 1.91 32.02
C ALA A 237 -0.94 1.76 33.28
N MET A 238 0.05 0.87 33.23
CA MET A 238 1.01 0.64 34.31
C MET A 238 2.23 1.56 34.21
N ASP A 239 2.37 2.32 33.11
CA ASP A 239 3.44 3.30 32.99
C ASP A 239 3.16 4.53 33.86
N LYS A 240 3.92 4.67 34.95
CA LYS A 240 3.87 5.85 35.84
C LYS A 240 4.23 7.16 35.13
N LYS A 241 4.83 7.07 33.93
CA LYS A 241 5.20 8.22 33.09
C LYS A 241 4.20 8.43 31.96
N LEU A 242 3.09 7.72 31.86
CA LEU A 242 2.13 7.83 30.74
C LEU A 242 1.74 9.28 30.39
N ALA A 243 1.62 10.15 31.40
CA ALA A 243 1.34 11.58 31.21
C ALA A 243 2.41 12.35 30.40
N SER A 244 3.61 11.80 30.25
CA SER A 244 4.71 12.35 29.45
C SER A 244 4.71 11.88 27.99
N LEU A 245 3.62 11.29 27.49
CA LEU A 245 3.49 10.92 26.08
C LEU A 245 3.79 12.12 25.17
N GLY A 246 4.78 11.97 24.29
CA GLY A 246 5.42 13.07 23.55
C GLY A 246 4.65 13.64 22.37
N CYS A 247 3.34 13.42 22.29
CA CYS A 247 2.50 13.91 21.19
C CYS A 247 1.24 14.60 21.74
N GLY A 248 0.53 15.33 20.88
CA GLY A 248 -0.68 16.08 21.27
C GLY A 248 -1.99 15.38 20.92
N LYS A 249 -1.96 14.34 20.08
CA LYS A 249 -3.16 13.64 19.58
C LYS A 249 -2.95 12.14 19.52
N VAL A 250 -3.96 11.39 19.94
CA VAL A 250 -3.99 9.93 19.89
C VAL A 250 -5.30 9.50 19.24
N LEU A 251 -5.22 8.74 18.16
CA LEU A 251 -6.36 8.09 17.54
C LEU A 251 -6.19 6.58 17.66
N VAL A 252 -7.18 5.91 18.25
CA VAL A 252 -7.17 4.45 18.42
C VAL A 252 -8.34 3.86 17.66
N TYR A 253 -8.08 2.92 16.76
CA TYR A 253 -9.11 2.07 16.18
C TYR A 253 -9.18 0.77 16.97
N VAL A 254 -10.39 0.33 17.26
CA VAL A 254 -10.66 -0.99 17.82
C VAL A 254 -11.75 -1.67 17.00
N ALA A 255 -11.62 -2.97 16.76
CA ALA A 255 -12.65 -3.72 16.04
C ALA A 255 -13.56 -4.46 17.02
N GLU A 256 -14.86 -4.53 16.74
CA GLU A 256 -15.85 -5.07 17.66
C GLU A 256 -15.57 -6.52 18.08
N LYS A 257 -15.06 -7.34 17.15
CA LYS A 257 -14.74 -8.77 17.36
C LYS A 257 -13.28 -9.00 17.76
N ASP A 258 -12.49 -7.94 17.94
CA ASP A 258 -11.09 -8.05 18.34
C ASP A 258 -10.97 -8.34 19.85
N PRO A 259 -10.24 -9.39 20.25
CA PRO A 259 -9.97 -9.66 21.66
C PRO A 259 -9.25 -8.54 22.42
N LEU A 260 -8.58 -7.63 21.71
CA LEU A 260 -7.81 -6.51 22.28
C LEU A 260 -8.63 -5.21 22.37
N LYS A 261 -9.88 -5.20 21.89
CA LYS A 261 -10.74 -4.00 21.85
C LYS A 261 -10.82 -3.29 23.19
N ASP A 262 -11.08 -4.03 24.27
CA ASP A 262 -11.27 -3.45 25.60
C ASP A 262 -9.97 -2.86 26.16
N ARG A 263 -8.80 -3.36 25.73
CA ARG A 263 -7.50 -2.75 26.06
C ARG A 263 -7.32 -1.39 25.37
N GLY A 264 -7.82 -1.24 24.15
CA GLY A 264 -7.83 0.06 23.44
C GLY A 264 -8.73 1.10 24.13
N TRP A 265 -9.91 0.68 24.62
CA TRP A 265 -10.77 1.54 25.44
C TRP A 265 -10.12 1.90 26.77
N TYR A 266 -9.55 0.90 27.47
CA TYR A 266 -8.84 1.12 28.74
C TYR A 266 -7.64 2.07 28.60
N TYR A 267 -6.92 2.01 27.48
CA TYR A 267 -5.83 2.93 27.18
C TYR A 267 -6.31 4.39 27.10
N LYS A 268 -7.47 4.64 26.48
CA LYS A 268 -8.08 5.98 26.43
C LYS A 268 -8.42 6.49 27.83
N ASP A 269 -8.98 5.64 28.69
CA ASP A 269 -9.31 6.02 30.06
C ASP A 269 -8.03 6.29 30.86
N SER A 270 -7.00 5.45 30.70
CA SER A 270 -5.69 5.63 31.32
C SER A 270 -5.01 6.96 30.94
N LEU A 271 -5.09 7.36 29.67
CA LEU A 271 -4.57 8.66 29.22
C LEU A 271 -5.31 9.85 29.86
N ARG A 272 -6.63 9.73 30.01
CA ARG A 272 -7.46 10.77 30.65
C ARG A 272 -7.21 10.87 32.15
N GLU A 273 -7.06 9.73 32.81
CA GLU A 273 -6.86 9.65 34.26
C GLU A 273 -5.45 10.05 34.69
N CYS A 274 -4.42 9.74 33.89
CA CYS A 274 -3.04 10.09 34.23
C CYS A 274 -2.72 11.59 34.05
N GLY A 275 -3.65 12.37 33.47
CA GLY A 275 -3.48 13.81 33.26
C GLY A 275 -2.62 14.18 32.05
N TRP A 276 -2.55 13.31 31.03
CA TRP A 276 -1.96 13.69 29.75
C TRP A 276 -2.78 14.80 29.10
N ASN A 277 -2.11 15.86 28.63
CA ASN A 277 -2.77 17.10 28.17
C ASN A 277 -3.18 17.11 26.69
N GLY A 278 -3.19 15.94 26.02
CA GLY A 278 -3.55 15.82 24.61
C GLY A 278 -4.98 15.33 24.39
N ASP A 279 -5.36 15.21 23.12
CA ASP A 279 -6.67 14.71 22.71
C ASP A 279 -6.58 13.21 22.36
N VAL A 280 -7.45 12.40 22.98
CA VAL A 280 -7.60 10.98 22.66
C VAL A 280 -8.99 10.66 22.11
N GLU A 281 -9.01 10.05 20.92
CA GLU A 281 -10.19 9.51 20.27
C GLU A 281 -10.07 7.99 20.12
N VAL A 282 -11.17 7.28 20.34
CA VAL A 282 -11.28 5.83 20.07
C VAL A 282 -12.46 5.64 19.12
N VAL A 283 -12.21 4.99 17.99
CA VAL A 283 -13.20 4.61 16.98
C VAL A 283 -13.38 3.11 17.03
N GLU A 284 -14.60 2.67 17.35
CA GLU A 284 -14.97 1.25 17.29
C GLU A 284 -15.59 0.92 15.93
N VAL A 285 -15.02 -0.07 15.23
CA VAL A 285 -15.52 -0.54 13.95
C VAL A 285 -16.33 -1.81 14.14
N LYS A 286 -17.62 -1.72 13.81
CA LYS A 286 -18.59 -2.80 13.99
C LYS A 286 -18.36 -3.95 13.02
N GLU A 287 -18.68 -5.16 13.48
CA GLU A 287 -18.64 -6.42 12.74
C GLU A 287 -17.26 -6.88 12.23
N GLU A 288 -16.20 -6.12 12.48
CA GLU A 288 -14.86 -6.39 11.99
C GLU A 288 -13.98 -7.10 13.01
N GLY A 289 -12.95 -7.80 12.51
CA GLY A 289 -11.95 -8.52 13.29
C GLY A 289 -10.66 -7.74 13.53
N HIS A 290 -9.70 -8.36 14.22
CA HIS A 290 -8.39 -7.77 14.52
C HIS A 290 -7.70 -7.27 13.24
N VAL A 291 -7.28 -6.00 13.25
CA VAL A 291 -6.61 -5.29 12.14
C VAL A 291 -7.28 -5.44 10.75
N PHE A 292 -8.61 -5.51 10.71
CA PHE A 292 -9.40 -5.72 9.48
C PHE A 292 -9.00 -4.79 8.31
N SER A 293 -8.61 -3.55 8.61
CA SER A 293 -8.23 -2.55 7.61
C SER A 293 -6.89 -2.85 6.91
N VAL A 294 -6.03 -3.66 7.53
CA VAL A 294 -4.77 -4.14 6.93
C VAL A 294 -5.05 -5.32 6.02
N PHE A 295 -5.88 -6.27 6.48
CA PHE A 295 -6.26 -7.46 5.73
C PHE A 295 -7.43 -7.23 4.76
N CYS A 296 -7.75 -5.97 4.44
CA CYS A 296 -8.93 -5.58 3.66
C CYS A 296 -9.13 -6.58 2.52
N PRO A 297 -10.10 -7.51 2.66
CA PRO A 297 -10.17 -8.62 1.75
C PRO A 297 -10.40 -8.05 0.37
N ASP A 298 -9.93 -8.76 -0.65
CA ASP A 298 -10.39 -8.60 -2.00
C ASP A 298 -11.89 -8.96 -2.06
N VAL A 299 -12.72 -8.08 -1.50
CA VAL A 299 -14.16 -8.25 -1.46
C VAL A 299 -14.63 -8.01 -2.87
N VAL A 300 -14.84 -9.08 -3.60
CA VAL A 300 -15.39 -9.02 -4.94
C VAL A 300 -16.79 -8.43 -4.85
N LEU A 301 -16.97 -7.24 -5.42
CA LEU A 301 -18.26 -6.57 -5.55
C LEU A 301 -19.05 -7.24 -6.67
N HIS A 302 -18.41 -7.43 -7.82
CA HIS A 302 -18.99 -8.08 -8.99
C HIS A 302 -17.97 -9.02 -9.65
N ASP A 303 -18.37 -10.26 -9.91
CA ASP A 303 -17.58 -11.23 -10.68
C ASP A 303 -18.27 -11.49 -12.02
N PHE A 304 -17.67 -11.00 -13.11
CA PHE A 304 -18.14 -11.19 -14.48
C PHE A 304 -17.18 -12.07 -15.27
N PHE A 305 -16.54 -13.05 -14.62
CA PHE A 305 -15.68 -14.01 -15.30
C PHE A 305 -16.40 -14.62 -16.53
N PRO A 306 -15.75 -14.66 -17.71
CA PRO A 306 -14.32 -14.46 -17.96
C PRO A 306 -13.91 -13.03 -18.35
N LEU A 307 -14.76 -12.00 -18.19
CA LEU A 307 -14.46 -10.65 -18.66
C LEU A 307 -13.60 -9.87 -17.66
N LEU A 308 -14.16 -9.64 -16.48
CA LEU A 308 -13.54 -8.87 -15.42
C LEU A 308 -14.07 -9.23 -14.04
N ARG A 309 -13.41 -8.73 -13.02
CA ARG A 309 -13.84 -8.74 -11.63
C ARG A 309 -13.65 -7.34 -11.03
N GLU A 310 -14.70 -6.84 -10.39
CA GLU A 310 -14.67 -5.58 -9.66
C GLU A 310 -14.63 -5.88 -8.16
N TYR A 311 -13.77 -5.18 -7.45
CA TYR A 311 -13.59 -5.27 -6.01
C TYR A 311 -14.26 -4.08 -5.31
N LYS A 312 -14.67 -4.25 -4.06
CA LYS A 312 -15.35 -3.23 -3.25
C LYS A 312 -14.50 -1.98 -3.05
N ASP A 313 -13.18 -2.09 -3.18
CA ASP A 313 -12.23 -0.99 -3.16
C ASP A 313 -12.13 -0.23 -4.50
N GLY A 314 -12.97 -0.56 -5.49
CA GLY A 314 -12.99 0.05 -6.82
C GLY A 314 -11.98 -0.52 -7.80
N ARG A 315 -11.12 -1.46 -7.39
CA ARG A 315 -10.18 -2.14 -8.29
C ARG A 315 -10.95 -2.97 -9.33
N VAL A 316 -10.47 -2.96 -10.56
CA VAL A 316 -10.98 -3.77 -11.66
C VAL A 316 -9.86 -4.66 -12.18
N GLU A 317 -10.05 -5.97 -12.12
CA GLU A 317 -9.19 -6.95 -12.75
C GLU A 317 -9.84 -7.41 -14.05
N ARG A 318 -9.22 -7.14 -15.19
CA ARG A 318 -9.69 -7.63 -16.50
C ARG A 318 -8.94 -8.91 -16.86
N PHE A 319 -9.66 -9.93 -17.28
CA PHE A 319 -9.05 -11.22 -17.67
C PHE A 319 -8.83 -11.34 -19.19
N ILE A 320 -9.35 -10.39 -19.98
CA ILE A 320 -9.25 -10.34 -21.44
C ILE A 320 -8.65 -8.99 -21.87
N GLY A 321 -7.81 -9.03 -22.90
CA GLY A 321 -7.25 -7.82 -23.53
C GLY A 321 -5.93 -7.31 -22.93
N ASN A 322 -5.29 -8.09 -22.05
CA ASN A 322 -4.03 -7.71 -21.39
C ASN A 322 -2.77 -7.90 -22.26
N ASP A 323 -2.88 -8.59 -23.39
CA ASP A 323 -1.77 -8.83 -24.32
C ASP A 323 -1.54 -7.59 -25.20
N LEU A 324 -0.98 -6.53 -24.61
CA LEU A 324 -0.65 -5.30 -25.32
C LEU A 324 0.65 -5.48 -26.12
N VAL A 325 0.64 -5.02 -27.37
CA VAL A 325 1.80 -5.08 -28.26
C VAL A 325 2.24 -3.68 -28.66
N PRO A 326 3.55 -3.41 -28.77
CA PRO A 326 4.05 -2.12 -29.22
C PRO A 326 3.70 -1.87 -30.70
N ALA A 327 3.59 -0.60 -31.06
CA ALA A 327 3.49 -0.20 -32.45
C ALA A 327 4.75 -0.65 -33.21
N SER A 328 4.56 -1.16 -34.42
CA SER A 328 5.61 -1.80 -35.21
C SER A 328 5.29 -1.79 -36.70
N VAL A 329 6.26 -2.25 -37.50
CA VAL A 329 6.05 -2.60 -38.91
C VAL A 329 5.73 -4.08 -38.98
N ASP A 330 4.55 -4.40 -39.51
CA ASP A 330 4.10 -5.76 -39.67
C ASP A 330 4.89 -6.46 -40.79
N PRO A 331 5.56 -7.60 -40.53
CA PRO A 331 6.43 -8.24 -41.52
C PRO A 331 5.65 -8.89 -42.66
N GLU A 332 4.39 -9.29 -42.45
CA GLU A 332 3.56 -9.97 -43.45
C GLU A 332 2.94 -8.97 -44.42
N THR A 333 2.36 -7.90 -43.90
CA THR A 333 1.61 -6.90 -44.67
C THR A 333 2.44 -5.67 -45.04
N GLY A 334 3.50 -5.39 -44.29
CA GLY A 334 4.29 -4.15 -44.39
C GLY A 334 3.57 -2.91 -43.88
N VAL A 335 2.43 -3.07 -43.19
CA VAL A 335 1.72 -1.96 -42.53
C VAL A 335 2.57 -1.43 -41.40
N GLN A 336 2.71 -0.11 -41.35
CA GLN A 336 3.39 0.59 -40.26
C GLN A 336 2.35 1.05 -39.25
N SER A 337 2.68 0.98 -37.96
CA SER A 337 1.84 1.54 -36.91
C SER A 337 2.62 2.48 -35.98
N LYS A 338 1.92 3.44 -35.40
CA LYS A 338 2.44 4.35 -34.36
C LYS A 338 1.33 4.74 -33.39
N ASP A 339 1.69 5.04 -32.15
CA ASP A 339 0.74 5.47 -31.12
C ASP A 339 0.71 7.00 -31.05
N VAL A 340 -0.49 7.56 -30.87
CA VAL A 340 -0.73 9.00 -30.76
C VAL A 340 -1.61 9.31 -29.55
N VAL A 341 -1.36 10.47 -28.94
CA VAL A 341 -2.20 11.01 -27.87
C VAL A 341 -3.17 12.01 -28.49
N ILE A 342 -4.46 11.80 -28.25
CA ILE A 342 -5.55 12.65 -28.77
C ILE A 342 -5.89 13.73 -27.74
N ALA A 343 -6.13 13.32 -26.50
CA ALA A 343 -6.49 14.21 -25.40
C ALA A 343 -5.78 13.76 -24.11
N PRO A 344 -4.64 14.39 -23.74
CA PRO A 344 -3.84 13.97 -22.59
C PRO A 344 -4.58 14.10 -21.25
N GLU A 345 -5.50 15.06 -21.12
CA GLU A 345 -6.28 15.35 -19.92
C GLU A 345 -7.20 14.20 -19.49
N ILE A 346 -7.58 13.33 -20.43
CA ILE A 346 -8.40 12.14 -20.18
C ILE A 346 -7.68 10.84 -20.59
N ASN A 347 -6.38 10.92 -20.86
CA ASN A 347 -5.55 9.82 -21.34
C ASN A 347 -6.11 9.12 -22.60
N LEU A 348 -6.77 9.88 -23.47
CA LEU A 348 -7.30 9.34 -24.72
C LEU A 348 -6.19 9.26 -25.77
N SER A 349 -5.99 8.05 -26.28
CA SER A 349 -4.96 7.73 -27.26
C SER A 349 -5.53 6.87 -28.38
N ALA A 350 -4.76 6.75 -29.47
CA ALA A 350 -5.09 5.88 -30.57
C ALA A 350 -3.82 5.27 -31.17
N ARG A 351 -3.98 4.13 -31.85
CA ARG A 351 -2.96 3.58 -32.74
C ARG A 351 -3.31 3.89 -34.19
N LEU A 352 -2.38 4.51 -34.89
CA LEU A 352 -2.47 4.78 -36.32
C LEU A 352 -1.84 3.64 -37.11
N TYR A 353 -2.39 3.35 -38.29
CA TYR A 353 -1.89 2.35 -39.22
C TYR A 353 -1.78 2.94 -40.64
N LEU A 354 -0.63 2.72 -41.29
CA LEU A 354 -0.31 3.22 -42.62
C LEU A 354 0.09 2.05 -43.55
N PRO A 355 -0.53 1.90 -44.73
CA PRO A 355 -0.21 0.81 -45.65
C PRO A 355 1.13 1.04 -46.36
N LYS A 356 1.80 -0.07 -46.70
CA LYS A 356 3.16 -0.11 -47.27
C LYS A 356 3.39 0.79 -48.48
N ASN A 357 2.42 0.88 -49.39
CA ASN A 357 2.56 1.49 -50.72
C ASN A 357 1.97 2.90 -50.80
N THR A 358 2.17 3.72 -49.76
CA THR A 358 1.67 5.10 -49.77
C THR A 358 2.62 5.97 -50.60
N ALA A 359 2.22 6.28 -51.84
CA ALA A 359 2.95 7.23 -52.68
C ALA A 359 2.85 8.65 -52.07
N PRO A 360 3.94 9.42 -51.99
CA PRO A 360 3.91 10.78 -51.45
C PRO A 360 2.84 11.65 -52.13
N GLY A 361 1.98 12.29 -51.34
CA GLY A 361 0.90 13.17 -51.82
C GLY A 361 -0.36 12.48 -52.34
N LYS A 362 -0.45 11.13 -52.27
CA LYS A 362 -1.68 10.40 -52.60
C LYS A 362 -2.56 10.25 -51.36
N LYS A 363 -3.67 10.98 -51.33
CA LYS A 363 -4.69 10.83 -50.27
C LYS A 363 -5.31 9.44 -50.28
N LEU A 364 -5.38 8.82 -49.11
CA LEU A 364 -6.03 7.54 -48.89
C LEU A 364 -7.37 7.72 -48.14
N PRO A 365 -8.31 6.77 -48.25
CA PRO A 365 -9.44 6.72 -47.34
C PRO A 365 -8.98 6.59 -45.89
N LEU A 366 -9.73 7.18 -44.96
CA LEU A 366 -9.46 7.08 -43.53
C LEU A 366 -10.56 6.26 -42.84
N LEU A 367 -10.16 5.27 -42.06
CA LEU A 367 -11.01 4.45 -41.21
C LEU A 367 -10.80 4.83 -39.76
N VAL A 368 -11.85 5.24 -39.04
CA VAL A 368 -11.82 5.33 -37.58
C VAL A 368 -12.42 4.04 -37.03
N TYR A 369 -11.63 3.30 -36.25
CA TYR A 369 -11.97 1.99 -35.74
C TYR A 369 -12.12 2.03 -34.22
N PHE A 370 -13.23 1.49 -33.73
CA PHE A 370 -13.51 1.32 -32.31
C PHE A 370 -13.49 -0.18 -32.02
N HIS A 371 -12.63 -0.60 -31.09
CA HIS A 371 -12.49 -2.00 -30.77
C HIS A 371 -13.76 -2.56 -30.09
N GLY A 372 -13.87 -3.89 -30.08
CA GLY A 372 -14.92 -4.62 -29.38
C GLY A 372 -14.59 -4.79 -27.90
N GLY A 373 -15.26 -5.74 -27.23
CA GLY A 373 -15.09 -5.96 -25.78
C GLY A 373 -16.19 -5.34 -24.91
N GLY A 374 -17.30 -4.92 -25.53
CA GLY A 374 -18.52 -4.52 -24.83
C GLY A 374 -18.38 -3.30 -23.93
N PHE A 375 -17.39 -2.44 -24.17
CA PHE A 375 -16.99 -1.31 -23.30
C PHE A 375 -16.33 -1.70 -21.96
N PHE A 376 -15.98 -2.98 -21.79
CA PHE A 376 -15.40 -3.52 -20.55
C PHE A 376 -14.03 -4.17 -20.74
N VAL A 377 -13.62 -4.55 -21.95
CA VAL A 377 -12.33 -5.23 -22.15
C VAL A 377 -11.73 -4.82 -23.49
N GLU A 378 -10.53 -5.34 -23.76
CA GLU A 378 -9.72 -5.04 -24.96
C GLU A 378 -9.17 -3.62 -25.01
N SER A 379 -8.31 -3.37 -25.99
CA SER A 379 -7.62 -2.11 -26.21
C SER A 379 -7.28 -1.96 -27.68
N ALA A 380 -7.13 -0.71 -28.15
CA ALA A 380 -6.53 -0.43 -29.46
C ALA A 380 -5.10 -0.99 -29.61
N PHE A 381 -4.43 -1.31 -28.49
CA PHE A 381 -3.07 -1.82 -28.46
C PHE A 381 -2.99 -3.34 -28.27
N SER A 382 -4.12 -4.06 -28.21
CA SER A 382 -4.10 -5.51 -28.01
C SER A 382 -3.59 -6.25 -29.25
N ALA A 383 -2.96 -7.41 -29.04
CA ALA A 383 -2.44 -8.25 -30.12
C ALA A 383 -3.52 -8.66 -31.14
N VAL A 384 -4.76 -8.87 -30.66
CA VAL A 384 -5.91 -9.23 -31.50
C VAL A 384 -6.24 -8.10 -32.47
N TYR A 385 -6.38 -6.88 -31.97
CA TYR A 385 -6.71 -5.72 -32.82
C TYR A 385 -5.52 -5.26 -33.67
N GLN A 386 -4.29 -5.41 -33.19
CA GLN A 386 -3.08 -5.18 -34.00
C GLN A 386 -3.10 -6.04 -35.27
N LYS A 387 -3.30 -7.36 -35.10
CA LYS A 387 -3.33 -8.29 -36.24
C LYS A 387 -4.51 -8.01 -37.17
N HIS A 388 -5.68 -7.76 -36.61
CA HIS A 388 -6.88 -7.45 -37.39
C HIS A 388 -6.68 -6.20 -38.26
N LEU A 389 -6.15 -5.12 -37.68
CA LEU A 389 -5.98 -3.85 -38.40
C LEU A 389 -4.83 -3.87 -39.39
N ASN A 390 -3.74 -4.60 -39.13
CA ASN A 390 -2.69 -4.82 -40.13
C ASN A 390 -3.25 -5.44 -41.42
N LEU A 391 -4.06 -6.49 -41.29
CA LEU A 391 -4.70 -7.15 -42.44
C LEU A 391 -5.71 -6.23 -43.13
N LEU A 392 -6.60 -5.60 -42.36
CA LEU A 392 -7.65 -4.73 -42.89
C LEU A 392 -7.08 -3.53 -43.65
N VAL A 393 -6.07 -2.86 -43.10
CA VAL A 393 -5.41 -1.70 -43.70
C VAL A 393 -4.67 -2.08 -44.98
N ALA A 394 -4.01 -3.24 -45.00
CA ALA A 394 -3.32 -3.72 -46.19
C ALA A 394 -4.29 -4.05 -47.33
N GLU A 395 -5.41 -4.71 -47.01
CA GLU A 395 -6.41 -5.12 -48.00
C GLU A 395 -7.25 -3.94 -48.51
N ALA A 396 -7.71 -3.06 -47.61
CA ALA A 396 -8.51 -1.89 -47.97
C ALA A 396 -7.68 -0.72 -48.49
N ASN A 397 -6.36 -0.75 -48.29
CA ASN A 397 -5.42 0.32 -48.65
C ASN A 397 -5.88 1.70 -48.13
N CYS A 398 -6.11 1.77 -46.81
CA CYS A 398 -6.59 2.96 -46.09
C CYS A 398 -5.68 3.30 -44.91
N VAL A 399 -5.76 4.54 -44.40
CA VAL A 399 -5.18 4.88 -43.10
C VAL A 399 -6.21 4.50 -42.03
N ALA A 400 -5.81 3.85 -40.95
CA ALA A 400 -6.71 3.56 -39.82
C ALA A 400 -6.30 4.28 -38.54
N VAL A 401 -7.31 4.74 -37.79
CA VAL A 401 -7.21 5.33 -36.45
C VAL A 401 -7.94 4.40 -35.49
N SER A 402 -7.21 3.56 -34.75
CA SER A 402 -7.76 2.64 -33.74
C SER A 402 -7.85 3.33 -32.39
N VAL A 403 -9.05 3.60 -31.91
CA VAL A 403 -9.29 4.45 -30.74
C VAL A 403 -9.24 3.63 -29.45
N ASN A 404 -8.41 4.05 -28.49
CA ASN A 404 -8.34 3.47 -27.15
C ASN A 404 -9.26 4.22 -26.18
N TYR A 405 -10.57 4.07 -26.39
CA TYR A 405 -11.58 4.75 -25.56
C TYR A 405 -11.59 4.19 -24.13
N ARG A 406 -12.04 5.01 -23.17
CA ARG A 406 -12.13 4.62 -21.76
C ARG A 406 -13.19 3.56 -21.50
N LEU A 407 -12.89 2.61 -20.61
CA LEU A 407 -13.72 1.44 -20.32
C LEU A 407 -14.45 1.56 -18.98
N ALA A 408 -15.60 0.88 -18.88
CA ALA A 408 -16.33 0.67 -17.64
C ALA A 408 -15.71 -0.49 -16.82
N PRO A 409 -15.92 -0.54 -15.49
CA PRO A 409 -16.70 0.40 -14.67
C PRO A 409 -15.98 1.71 -14.27
N GLU A 410 -14.68 1.85 -14.52
CA GLU A 410 -13.90 3.05 -14.18
C GLU A 410 -14.45 4.30 -14.86
N HIS A 411 -14.97 4.13 -16.08
CA HIS A 411 -15.61 5.18 -16.87
C HIS A 411 -16.93 4.67 -17.47
N HIS A 412 -18.03 4.93 -16.77
CA HIS A 412 -19.37 4.56 -17.25
C HIS A 412 -19.71 5.27 -18.56
N LEU A 413 -20.61 4.65 -19.34
CA LEU A 413 -21.24 5.34 -20.46
C LEU A 413 -21.90 6.65 -19.97
N PRO A 414 -21.73 7.77 -20.70
CA PRO A 414 -21.34 7.83 -22.10
C PRO A 414 -19.84 8.03 -22.39
N ALA A 415 -18.92 7.85 -21.44
CA ALA A 415 -17.50 8.18 -21.62
C ALA A 415 -16.87 7.62 -22.92
N ALA A 416 -17.12 6.35 -23.24
CA ALA A 416 -16.64 5.74 -24.49
C ALA A 416 -17.21 6.43 -25.76
N PHE A 417 -18.45 6.90 -25.72
CA PHE A 417 -19.05 7.67 -26.82
C PHE A 417 -18.44 9.06 -26.94
N ASP A 418 -18.21 9.71 -25.80
CA ASP A 418 -17.57 11.04 -25.77
C ASP A 418 -16.14 10.97 -26.31
N ASP A 419 -15.37 9.96 -25.91
CA ASP A 419 -14.02 9.68 -26.40
C ASP A 419 -14.01 9.40 -27.92
N SER A 420 -15.01 8.65 -28.38
CA SER A 420 -15.18 8.34 -29.80
C SER A 420 -15.51 9.58 -30.62
N TRP A 421 -16.38 10.44 -30.11
CA TRP A 421 -16.74 11.71 -30.74
C TRP A 421 -15.57 12.69 -30.75
N LEU A 422 -14.82 12.76 -29.64
CA LEU A 422 -13.65 13.62 -29.53
C LEU A 422 -12.56 13.20 -30.52
N THR A 423 -12.35 11.89 -30.70
CA THR A 423 -11.44 11.37 -31.72
C THR A 423 -11.88 11.72 -33.14
N LEU A 424 -13.17 11.62 -33.44
CA LEU A 424 -13.70 12.03 -34.75
C LEU A 424 -13.46 13.52 -35.02
N ASN A 425 -13.68 14.38 -34.02
CA ASN A 425 -13.40 15.81 -34.15
C ASN A 425 -11.91 16.09 -34.35
N TRP A 426 -11.04 15.37 -33.63
CA TRP A 426 -9.59 15.47 -33.78
C TRP A 426 -9.13 15.10 -35.20
N VAL A 427 -9.65 14.00 -35.76
CA VAL A 427 -9.40 13.63 -37.17
C VAL A 427 -9.93 14.71 -38.12
N ALA A 428 -11.16 15.17 -37.92
CA ALA A 428 -11.82 16.14 -38.80
C ALA A 428 -11.17 17.54 -38.78
N SER A 429 -10.54 17.92 -37.67
CA SER A 429 -9.84 19.20 -37.52
C SER A 429 -8.53 19.30 -38.32
N GLN A 430 -8.25 18.32 -39.19
CA GLN A 430 -6.97 18.15 -39.89
C GLN A 430 -5.82 18.09 -38.87
N SER A 431 -5.83 17.02 -38.07
CA SER A 431 -4.80 16.70 -37.08
C SER A 431 -3.40 17.12 -37.56
N THR A 432 -2.57 17.60 -36.63
CA THR A 432 -1.16 17.92 -36.92
C THR A 432 -0.34 16.67 -37.27
N ASP A 433 -0.91 15.47 -37.13
CA ASP A 433 -0.25 14.23 -37.49
C ASP A 433 -0.09 14.07 -39.01
N GLU A 434 1.15 13.89 -39.44
CA GLU A 434 1.53 13.76 -40.85
C GLU A 434 0.78 12.65 -41.59
N TRP A 435 0.41 11.54 -40.92
CA TRP A 435 -0.28 10.42 -41.55
C TRP A 435 -1.77 10.68 -41.81
N ILE A 436 -2.34 11.68 -41.14
CA ILE A 436 -3.75 12.08 -41.28
C ILE A 436 -3.86 13.33 -42.16
N LYS A 437 -2.86 14.21 -42.09
CA LYS A 437 -2.84 15.50 -42.77
C LYS A 437 -2.54 15.38 -44.27
N ASP A 438 -1.56 14.57 -44.64
CA ASP A 438 -1.03 14.44 -46.01
C ASP A 438 -1.75 13.33 -46.81
#